data_AF-A0A7W3JJC7-F1
#
_entry.id   AF-A0A7W3JJC7-F1
#
_cell.length_a   1.000
_cell.length_b   1.000
_cell.length_c   1.000
_cell.angle_alpha   90.00
_cell.angle_beta   90.00
_cell.angle_gamma   90.00
#
_symmetry.space_group_name_H-M   'P 1'
#
loop_
_entity.id
_entity.type
_entity.pdbx_description
1 polymer ?
#
loop_
_entity_poly.entity_id
_entity_poly.type
_entity_poly.pdbx_seq_one_letter_code
_entity_poly.pdbx_strand_id
1 'polypeptide(L)' 'MKSNSPFGRALFLISIVVAIGIVVVMWTVIPDVPLIGRVLFTVFAAGNVLWNARLAYGSDRDR' A
#
# COMPACT_ATOMS: atom_id res chain seq x y z
N MET A 1 15.42 8.73 -6.00
CA MET A 1 15.49 7.79 -7.15
C MET A 1 14.26 8.02 -8.00
N LYS A 2 14.40 8.16 -9.33
CA LYS A 2 13.32 8.55 -10.24
C LYS A 2 12.29 7.41 -10.33
N SER A 3 11.19 7.54 -9.60
CA SER A 3 10.13 6.52 -9.40
C SER A 3 9.29 6.20 -10.66
N ASN A 4 9.76 6.55 -11.85
CA ASN A 4 9.03 6.40 -13.12
C ASN A 4 9.60 5.29 -14.02
N SER A 5 10.53 4.46 -13.54
CA SER A 5 11.03 3.32 -14.31
C SER A 5 10.02 2.15 -14.26
N PRO A 6 9.94 1.32 -15.31
CA PRO A 6 9.11 0.10 -15.31
C PRO A 6 9.40 -0.80 -14.11
N PHE A 7 10.65 -0.82 -13.67
CA PHE A 7 11.10 -1.51 -12.46
C PHE A 7 10.47 -0.94 -11.17
N GLY A 8 10.39 0.39 -11.04
CA GLY A 8 9.73 1.05 -9.91
C GLY A 8 8.23 0.74 -9.84
N ARG A 9 7.56 0.67 -10.99
CA ARG A 9 6.14 0.28 -11.07
C ARG A 9 5.92 -1.19 -10.70
N ALA A 10 6.80 -2.09 -11.14
CA ALA A 10 6.75 -3.51 -10.77
C ALA A 10 6.97 -3.71 -9.25
N LEU A 11 7.95 -3.03 -8.66
CA LEU A 11 8.18 -3.04 -7.21
C LEU A 11 6.98 -2.50 -6.43
N PHE A 12 6.31 -1.46 -6.94
CA PHE A 12 5.08 -0.95 -6.34
C PHE A 12 3.93 -1.96 -6.39
N LEU A 13 3.77 -2.72 -7.49
CA LEU A 13 2.77 -3.79 -7.55
C LEU A 13 3.06 -4.90 -6.53
N ILE A 14 4.33 -5.29 -6.37
CA ILE A 14 4.74 -6.27 -5.35
C ILE A 14 4.42 -5.75 -3.94
N SER A 15 4.69 -4.47 -3.67
CA SER A 15 4.41 -3.89 -2.35
C SER A 15 2.90 -3.83 -2.04
N ILE A 16 2.04 -3.66 -3.04
CA ILE A 16 0.58 -3.77 -2.88
C ILE A 16 0.20 -5.18 -2.42
N VAL A 17 0.72 -6.23 -3.09
CA VAL A 17 0.40 -7.62 -2.74
C VAL A 17 0.82 -7.92 -1.31
N VAL A 18 2.01 -7.47 -0.90
CA VAL A 18 2.50 -7.62 0.46
C VAL A 18 1.62 -6.85 1.46
N ALA A 19 1.24 -5.61 1.16
CA ALA A 19 0.38 -4.81 2.02
C ALA A 19 -0.99 -5.47 2.24
N ILE A 20 -1.60 -6.03 1.18
CA ILE A 20 -2.84 -6.79 1.27
C ILE A 20 -2.64 -8.02 2.18
N GLY A 21 -1.55 -8.76 1.98
CA GLY A 21 -1.21 -9.91 2.83
C GLY A 21 -1.11 -9.55 4.31
N ILE A 22 -0.44 -8.45 4.64
CA ILE A 22 -0.31 -7.97 6.02
C ILE A 22 -1.68 -7.59 6.60
N VAL A 23 -2.52 -6.89 5.83
CA VAL A 23 -3.88 -6.55 6.26
C VAL A 23 -4.68 -7.83 6.53
N VAL A 24 -4.66 -8.81 5.62
CA VAL A 24 -5.38 -10.08 5.82
C VAL A 24 -4.92 -10.77 7.11
N VAL A 25 -3.61 -10.90 7.34
CA VAL A 25 -3.06 -11.49 8.56
C VAL A 25 -3.51 -10.74 9.81
N MET A 26 -3.49 -9.40 9.79
CA MET A 26 -3.98 -8.56 10.89
C MET A 26 -5.45 -8.86 11.22
N TRP A 27 -6.28 -9.16 10.21
CA TRP A 27 -7.70 -9.43 10.38
C TRP A 27 -7.99 -10.88 10.79
N THR A 28 -7.23 -11.86 10.31
CA THR A 28 -7.57 -13.28 10.47
C THR A 28 -6.71 -14.02 11.49
N VAL A 29 -5.47 -13.58 11.72
CA VAL A 29 -4.49 -14.30 12.56
C VAL A 29 -4.31 -13.65 13.92
N ILE A 30 -4.51 -12.33 14.04
CA ILE A 30 -4.24 -11.61 15.29
C ILE A 30 -5.56 -11.30 16.02
N PRO A 31 -6.04 -12.16 16.94
CA PRO A 31 -7.33 -12.00 17.60
C PRO A 31 -7.37 -10.79 18.53
N ASP A 32 -6.25 -10.44 19.16
CA ASP A 32 -6.21 -9.47 20.27
C ASP A 32 -6.20 -8.00 19.84
N VAL A 33 -6.15 -7.71 18.54
CA VAL A 33 -6.22 -6.33 18.04
C VAL A 33 -7.68 -5.84 18.11
N PRO A 34 -7.96 -4.76 18.85
CA PRO A 34 -9.30 -4.16 18.87
C PRO A 34 -9.77 -3.79 17.47
N LEU A 35 -11.06 -3.92 17.20
CA LEU A 35 -11.64 -3.63 15.87
C LEU A 35 -11.23 -2.24 15.33
N ILE A 36 -11.23 -1.23 16.21
CA ILE A 36 -10.82 0.13 15.83
C ILE A 36 -9.35 0.19 15.36
N GLY A 37 -8.46 -0.58 15.99
CA GLY A 37 -7.06 -0.68 15.59
C GLY A 37 -6.91 -1.34 14.21
N ARG A 38 -7.69 -2.38 13.92
CA ARG A 38 -7.70 -3.06 12.61
C ARG A 38 -8.17 -2.12 11.49
N VAL A 39 -9.24 -1.35 11.76
CA VAL A 39 -9.77 -0.37 10.81
C VAL A 39 -8.77 0.75 10.56
N LEU A 40 -8.21 1.36 11.62
CA LEU A 40 -7.21 2.41 11.49
C LEU A 40 -5.97 1.94 10.72
N PHE A 41 -5.48 0.74 11.01
CA PHE A 41 -4.37 0.14 10.28
C PHE A 41 -4.70 -0.06 8.79
N THR A 42 -5.90 -0.55 8.49
CA THR A 42 -6.34 -0.77 7.10
C THR A 42 -6.43 0.55 6.33
N VAL A 43 -6.99 1.59 6.94
CA VAL A 43 -7.05 2.94 6.35
C VAL A 43 -5.65 3.52 6.13
N PHE A 44 -4.76 3.35 7.10
CA PHE A 44 -3.36 3.78 6.97
C PHE A 44 -2.64 3.05 5.82
N ALA A 45 -2.80 1.73 5.71
CA ALA A 45 -2.23 0.93 4.63
C ALA A 45 -2.76 1.39 3.25
N ALA A 46 -4.08 1.60 3.14
CA ALA A 46 -4.71 2.10 1.92
C ALA A 46 -4.20 3.50 1.53
N GLY A 47 -4.04 4.41 2.51
CA GLY A 47 -3.48 5.74 2.31
C GLY A 47 -2.04 5.69 1.77
N ASN A 48 -1.20 4.82 2.33
CA ASN A 48 0.18 4.62 1.86
C ASN A 48 0.23 4.06 0.44
N VAL A 49 -0.63 3.10 0.12
CA VAL A 49 -0.74 2.55 -1.24
C VAL A 49 -1.14 3.65 -2.23
N LEU A 50 -2.14 4.47 -1.90
CA LEU A 50 -2.59 5.56 -2.76
C LEU A 50 -1.50 6.62 -2.96
N TRP A 51 -0.78 6.98 -1.89
CA TRP A 51 0.34 7.92 -1.97
C TRP A 51 1.46 7.40 -2.88
N ASN A 52 1.87 6.15 -2.68
CA ASN A 52 2.91 5.50 -3.49
C ASN A 52 2.46 5.29 -4.95
N ALA A 53 1.16 5.04 -5.19
CA ALA A 53 0.61 5.00 -6.54
C ALA A 53 0.79 6.35 -7.26
N ARG A 54 0.52 7.46 -6.56
CA ARG A 54 0.75 8.81 -7.11
C ARG A 54 2.22 9.06 -7.42
N LEU A 55 3.14 8.56 -6.60
CA LEU A 55 4.58 8.68 -6.88
C LEU A 55 5.03 7.81 -8.07
N ALA A 56 4.45 6.62 -8.23
CA ALA A 56 4.80 5.67 -9.29
C ALA A 56 4.15 5.97 -10.65
N TYR A 57 3.00 6.63 -10.66
CA TYR A 57 2.18 6.87 -11.87
C TYR A 57 1.80 8.35 -12.08
N GLY A 58 1.94 9.22 -11.09
CA GLY A 58 1.46 10.62 -11.17
C GLY A 58 2.37 11.58 -11.92
N SER A 59 3.59 11.19 -12.29
CA SER A 59 4.52 12.04 -13.04
C SER A 59 4.18 12.20 -14.54
N ASP A 60 3.11 11.58 -15.03
CA ASP A 60 2.68 11.69 -16.45
C ASP A 60 1.61 12.79 -16.68
N ARG A 61 1.18 13.56 -15.67
CA ARG A 61 0.16 14.62 -15.83
C ARG A 61 0.67 16.05 -16.03
N ASP A 62 1.98 16.30 -15.87
CA ASP A 62 2.58 17.65 -15.97
C ASP A 62 3.60 17.79 -17.13
N ARG A 63 3.42 17.06 -18.24
CA ARG A 63 4.19 17.24 -19.47
C ARG A 63 3.31 17.38 -20.70
#